data_AF-A0A929F0M1-F1
#
_entry.id   AF-A0A929F0M1-F1
#
_cell.length_a   1.000
_cell.length_b   1.000
_cell.length_c   1.000
_cell.angle_alpha   90.00
_cell.angle_beta   90.00
_cell.angle_gamma   90.00
#
_symmetry.space_group_name_H-M   'P 1'
#
loop_
_entity.id
_entity.type
_entity.pdbx_description
1 polymer ?
#
loop_
_entity_poly.entity_id
_entity_poly.type
_entity_poly.pdbx_seq_one_letter_code
_entity_poly.pdbx_strand_id
1 'polypeptide(L)' 'ADVRRISLIIDQNPNPLSASFKLLPGGVADISTRIKMGQSSDVRAIVETDTTAFVASKNVKVTIGGCGG' A
#
# COMPACT_ATOMS: atom_id res chain seq x y z
N ALA A 1 -20.05 -1.25 0.46
CA ALA A 1 -19.25 -2.15 1.32
C ALA A 1 -18.29 -1.26 2.08
N ASP A 2 -18.30 -1.34 3.40
CA ASP A 2 -17.41 -0.51 4.21
C ASP A 2 -15.98 -1.06 4.11
N VAL A 3 -15.05 -0.15 3.84
CA VAL A 3 -13.63 -0.50 3.82
C VAL A 3 -13.15 -0.47 5.26
N ARG A 4 -12.63 -1.59 5.75
CA ARG A 4 -12.09 -1.72 7.11
C ARG A 4 -10.60 -1.44 7.16
N ARG A 5 -9.87 -1.84 6.12
CA ARG A 5 -8.42 -1.73 6.10
C ARG A 5 -7.88 -1.52 4.69
N ILE A 6 -6.89 -0.66 4.57
CA ILE A 6 -6.10 -0.47 3.35
C ILE A 6 -4.65 -0.74 3.71
N SER A 7 -4.00 -1.67 3.01
CA SER A 7 -2.59 -2.02 3.21
C SER A 7 -1.80 -1.82 1.93
N LEU A 8 -0.62 -1.22 2.04
CA LEU A 8 0.31 -1.01 0.93
C LEU A 8 1.48 -1.97 1.09
N ILE A 9 1.65 -2.84 0.10
CA ILE A 9 2.73 -3.84 0.02
C ILE A 9 3.69 -3.44 -1.10
N ILE A 10 4.98 -3.50 -0.82
CA ILE A 10 6.06 -3.27 -1.79
C ILE A 10 6.88 -4.54 -1.89
N ASP A 11 6.80 -5.24 -3.03
CA ASP A 11 7.24 -6.63 -3.12
C ASP A 11 8.75 -6.81 -2.96
N GLN A 12 9.55 -5.80 -3.28
CA GLN A 12 11.01 -5.86 -3.23
C GLN A 12 11.62 -4.96 -2.15
N ASN A 13 10.83 -4.55 -1.16
CA ASN A 13 11.37 -3.93 0.03
C ASN A 13 11.77 -4.98 1.07
N PRO A 14 12.82 -4.74 1.88
CA PRO A 14 13.17 -5.61 3.01
C PRO A 14 12.00 -5.85 3.96
N ASN A 15 11.17 -4.83 4.15
CA ASN A 15 9.88 -4.91 4.83
C ASN A 15 8.75 -4.70 3.79
N PRO A 16 8.06 -5.76 3.36
CA PRO A 16 7.05 -5.64 2.30
C PRO A 16 5.83 -4.81 2.71
N LEU A 17 5.34 -4.94 3.94
CA LEU A 17 4.24 -4.10 4.44
C LEU A 17 4.76 -2.69 4.73
N SER A 18 4.47 -1.76 3.82
CA SER A 18 4.94 -0.38 3.95
C SER A 18 4.00 0.49 4.78
N ALA A 19 2.70 0.25 4.70
CA ALA A 19 1.70 0.98 5.47
C ALA A 19 0.43 0.15 5.63
N SER A 20 -0.28 0.33 6.74
CA SER A 20 -1.61 -0.24 6.95
C SER A 20 -2.47 0.76 7.69
N PHE A 21 -3.64 1.03 7.14
CA PHE A 21 -4.58 2.01 7.65
C PHE A 21 -5.88 1.31 7.99
N LYS A 22 -6.27 1.37 9.25
CA LYS A 22 -7.57 0.90 9.71
C LYS A 22 -8.56 2.05 9.66
N LEU A 23 -9.65 1.85 8.93
CA LEU A 23 -10.73 2.81 8.80
C LEU A 23 -11.82 2.47 9.83
N LEU A 24 -12.39 3.50 10.44
CA LEU A 24 -13.57 3.36 11.29
C LEU A 24 -14.83 3.31 10.40
N PRO A 25 -15.94 2.72 10.88
CA PRO A 25 -17.20 2.72 10.15
C PRO A 25 -17.62 4.14 9.74
N GLY A 26 -18.01 4.32 8.47
CA GLY A 26 -18.33 5.64 7.90
C GLY A 26 -17.13 6.52 7.54
N GLY A 27 -15.89 6.03 7.70
CA GLY A 27 -14.68 6.72 7.27
C GLY A 27 -14.52 6.78 5.75
N VAL A 28 -13.99 7.89 5.24
CA VAL A 28 -13.69 8.06 3.81
C VAL A 28 -12.43 7.27 3.45
N ALA A 29 -12.56 6.33 2.51
CA ALA A 29 -11.49 5.47 2.04
C ALA A 29 -10.59 6.16 0.98
N ASP A 30 -10.10 7.36 1.29
CA ASP A 30 -9.15 8.11 0.47
C ASP A 30 -7.89 8.39 1.29
N ILE A 31 -6.75 7.86 0.84
CA ILE A 31 -5.49 7.90 1.57
C ILE A 31 -4.38 8.27 0.61
N SER A 32 -3.66 9.34 0.96
CA SER A 32 -2.42 9.73 0.30
C SER A 32 -1.28 9.70 1.31
N THR A 33 -0.23 8.95 1.01
CA THR A 33 0.96 8.85 1.86
C THR A 33 2.22 8.67 1.03
N ARG A 34 3.36 9.01 1.61
CA ARG A 34 4.68 8.77 1.02
C ARG A 34 5.26 7.49 1.62
N ILE A 35 5.63 6.55 0.76
CA ILE A 35 6.28 5.29 1.14
C ILE A 35 7.71 5.26 0.61
N LYS A 36 8.63 4.66 1.37
CA LYS A 36 10.02 4.47 0.94
C LYS A 36 10.11 3.22 0.08
N MET A 37 10.75 3.32 -1.09
CA MET A 37 10.99 2.20 -2.00
C MET A 37 12.50 1.99 -2.16
N GLY A 38 12.97 0.76 -1.93
CA GLY A 38 14.37 0.40 -2.09
C GLY A 38 14.77 0.24 -3.55
N GLN A 39 13.91 -0.37 -4.36
CA GLN A 39 14.16 -0.66 -5.77
C GLN A 39 12.87 -0.69 -6.59
N SER A 40 13.01 -0.75 -7.91
CA SER A 40 11.89 -0.89 -8.83
C SER A 40 11.10 -2.16 -8.52
N SER A 41 9.81 -2.03 -8.27
CA SER A 41 8.94 -3.16 -7.93
C SER A 41 7.47 -2.81 -8.05
N ASP A 42 6.63 -3.83 -7.92
CA ASP A 42 5.20 -3.68 -7.81
C ASP A 42 4.81 -3.17 -6.42
N VAL A 43 4.00 -2.12 -6.43
CA VAL A 43 3.28 -1.63 -5.26
C VAL A 43 1.86 -2.18 -5.33
N ARG A 44 1.48 -2.98 -4.34
CA ARG A 44 0.15 -3.58 -4.23
C ARG A 44 -0.65 -2.90 -3.13
N ALA A 45 -1.83 -2.42 -3.49
CA ALA A 45 -2.83 -1.95 -2.54
C ALA A 45 -3.83 -3.09 -2.27
N ILE A 46 -3.91 -3.51 -1.01
CA ILE A 46 -4.88 -4.49 -0.53
C ILE A 46 -5.96 -3.73 0.23
N VAL A 47 -7.19 -3.80 -0.26
CA VAL A 47 -8.36 -3.15 0.32
C VAL A 47 -9.27 -4.23 0.89
N GLU A 48 -9.38 -4.28 2.21
CA GLU A 48 -10.23 -5.24 2.91
C GLU A 48 -11.55 -4.58 3.30
N THR A 49 -12.63 -5.26 2.96
CA THR A 49 -13.99 -4.96 3.37
C THR A 49 -14.47 -6.01 4.37
N ASP A 50 -15.73 -5.92 4.77
CA ASP A 50 -16.35 -6.85 5.71
C ASP A 50 -16.35 -8.31 5.26
N THR A 51 -16.40 -8.56 3.96
CA THR A 51 -16.61 -9.89 3.39
C THR A 51 -15.54 -10.30 2.38
N THR A 52 -14.86 -9.33 1.75
CA THR A 52 -13.89 -9.60 0.70
C THR A 52 -12.67 -8.68 0.78
N ALA A 53 -11.57 -9.12 0.17
CA ALA A 53 -10.39 -8.31 -0.07
C ALA A 53 -10.22 -8.08 -1.57
N PHE A 54 -9.83 -6.87 -1.94
CA PHE A 54 -9.50 -6.47 -3.30
C PHE A 54 -8.02 -6.15 -3.38
N VAL A 55 -7.39 -6.45 -4.51
CA VAL A 55 -5.97 -6.16 -4.75
C VAL A 55 -5.84 -5.38 -6.05
N ALA A 56 -5.14 -4.25 -5.98
CA ALA A 56 -4.67 -3.52 -7.14
C ALA A 56 -3.15 -3.49 -7.10
N SER A 57 -2.50 -3.67 -8.25
CA SER A 57 -1.04 -3.59 -8.36
C SER A 57 -0.65 -2.51 -9.36
N LYS A 58 0.46 -1.83 -9.09
CA LYS A 58 1.09 -0.90 -10.02
C LYS A 58 2.60 -1.06 -9.96
N ASN A 59 3.22 -1.28 -11.11
CA ASN A 59 4.66 -1.27 -11.22
C ASN A 59 5.22 0.15 -11.08
N VAL A 60 6.16 0.35 -10.16
CA VAL A 60 6.81 1.64 -9.92
C VAL A 60 8.32 1.48 -10.11
N LYS A 61 8.84 2.20 -11.11
CA LYS A 61 10.27 2.23 -11.43
C LYS A 61 10.99 3.28 -10.58
N VAL A 62 12.00 2.84 -9.84
CA VAL A 62 12.92 3.71 -9.10
C VAL A 62 14.14 3.97 -9.98
N THR A 63 14.44 5.25 -10.25
CA THR A 63 15.58 5.65 -11.09
C THR A 63 16.85 5.88 -10.28
N ILE A 64 16.71 6.46 -9.09
CA ILE A 64 17.78 6.66 -8.11
C ILE A 64 17.25 6.10 -6.79
N GLY A 65 17.90 5.06 -6.26
CA GLY A 65 17.42 4.27 -5.12
C GLY A 65 17.07 5.13 -3.89
N GLY A 66 15.79 5.26 -3.57
CA GLY A 66 15.27 6.14 -2.51
C GLY A 66 15.46 5.62 -1.08
N CYS A 67 16.27 4.58 -0.88
CA CYS A 67 16.66 4.09 0.45
C CYS A 67 17.99 4.69 0.95
N GLY A 68 18.65 5.53 0.15
CA GLY A 68 19.79 6.34 0.58
C GLY A 68 19.31 7.65 1.19
N GLY A 69 19.78 7.96 2.40
CA GLY A 69 19.82 9.34 2.87
C GLY A 69 20.69 10.21 1.97
#